data_AF-A0A946CCB2-F1
#
_entry.id   AF-A0A946CCB2-F1
#
_cell.length_a   1.000
_cell.length_b   1.000
_cell.length_c   1.000
_cell.angle_alpha   90.00
_cell.angle_beta   90.00
_cell.angle_gamma   90.00
#
_symmetry.space_group_name_H-M   'P 1'
#
loop_
_entity.id
_entity.type
_entity.pdbx_description
1 polymer ?
#
loop_
_entity_poly.entity_id
_entity_poly.type
_entity_poly.pdbx_seq_one_letter_code
_entity_poly.pdbx_strand_id
1 'polypeptide(L)'
;PIDYYTLSKLEAKNLEPNTAAEKRILIRRAYLDLTGLPPTPEQVEEFLEDAVANAFEKVVDRLLASDHYGERWARHWLDVARYSDGLGGFGDNRALPDAWRYRDWVVNALNSDMPYNEFVSRQISGDVIDDHPDPVATGFFVVGPSYTSDGGDPEAKAQAQAETLSDRVDTFSRAFLGLTTACARCHDHKFDPITTQDYYAIAGIFKNTRIGEHPLVPQAIVDAYRQGQDAIKNQNNAVNQFLNDESKRLKIERKDIEKSMGEEAKKKVSTMRAELDRLKKIAPKKYETAHVLQEAGKNNMHVALRGDLRKKGELVPRRFIQILAGESPPPYTEGSGRRELAQSVTAPDNPLTARVIVNRVWQWHFGKALVRTPSNFGVLGEKPTHPQLLDWLAHDFVEHGWSLKRLHRQIMLSSTWQMSSRFDKEKFTVDGDNNFLWRMNPRRLEVEAWRDSLLAVTGELDQRVGGKPDGEILRSKRRTLYATISRTGDRFESDAFLRLFDFPAAVSTSASRPTSTVPQQYLFMMNSPFMNERARTLGDHMNGLKEPVSDRIKRAYQQLYSRYPDPAETELGKQWLGDKPSPKSWHQYAQVLLSAHELIQIQ
;
A
#
# COMPACT_ATOMS: atom_id res chain seq x y z
N PRO A 1 21.78 -8.76 -19.41
CA PRO A 1 22.63 -7.72 -18.75
C PRO A 1 22.65 -7.79 -17.23
N ILE A 2 21.53 -8.07 -16.55
CA ILE A 2 21.51 -8.33 -15.10
C ILE A 2 22.57 -9.36 -14.72
N ASP A 3 22.53 -10.54 -15.36
CA ASP A 3 23.46 -11.64 -15.09
C ASP A 3 24.93 -11.23 -15.28
N TYR A 4 25.21 -10.43 -16.31
CA TYR A 4 26.56 -9.94 -16.59
C TYR A 4 27.09 -9.05 -15.45
N TYR A 5 26.30 -8.09 -14.98
CA TYR A 5 26.74 -7.20 -13.91
C TYR A 5 26.91 -7.92 -12.57
N THR A 6 26.07 -8.91 -12.28
CA THR A 6 26.22 -9.72 -11.06
C THR A 6 27.41 -10.67 -11.16
N LEU A 7 27.57 -11.35 -12.30
CA LEU A 7 28.70 -12.26 -12.52
C LEU A 7 30.04 -11.51 -12.43
N SER A 8 30.14 -10.34 -13.04
CA SER A 8 31.36 -9.52 -12.98
C SER A 8 31.77 -9.16 -11.55
N LYS A 9 30.81 -8.90 -10.64
CA LYS A 9 31.11 -8.66 -9.23
C LYS A 9 31.55 -9.91 -8.48
N LEU A 10 30.96 -11.06 -8.82
CA LEU A 10 31.34 -12.35 -8.25
C LEU A 10 32.76 -12.76 -8.67
N GLU A 11 33.07 -12.68 -9.96
CA GLU A 11 34.40 -13.00 -10.51
C GLU A 11 35.49 -12.10 -9.92
N ALA A 12 35.22 -10.81 -9.74
CA ALA A 12 36.14 -9.88 -9.07
C ALA A 12 36.43 -10.25 -7.59
N LYS A 13 35.66 -11.16 -7.02
CA LYS A 13 35.83 -11.72 -5.67
C LYS A 13 36.19 -13.20 -5.67
N ASN A 14 36.50 -13.79 -6.83
CA ASN A 14 36.74 -15.22 -7.01
C ASN A 14 35.56 -16.08 -6.49
N LEU A 15 34.34 -15.58 -6.67
CA LEU A 15 33.12 -16.30 -6.34
C LEU A 15 32.42 -16.74 -7.63
N GLU A 16 31.68 -17.84 -7.52
CA GLU A 16 30.80 -18.34 -8.58
C GLU A 16 29.33 -18.26 -8.13
N PRO A 17 28.39 -18.01 -9.05
CA PRO A 17 26.97 -18.05 -8.74
C PRO A 17 26.54 -19.46 -8.33
N ASN A 18 25.45 -19.55 -7.56
CA ASN A 18 24.79 -20.82 -7.32
C ASN A 18 24.07 -21.32 -8.58
N THR A 19 23.83 -22.63 -8.64
CA THR A 19 22.97 -23.22 -9.67
C THR A 19 21.56 -22.69 -9.58
N ALA A 20 20.81 -22.77 -10.69
CA ALA A 20 19.39 -22.47 -10.71
C ALA A 20 18.62 -23.28 -9.65
N ALA A 21 17.55 -22.69 -9.12
CA ALA A 21 16.62 -23.36 -8.23
C ALA A 21 15.86 -24.47 -8.98
N GLU A 22 15.45 -25.49 -8.24
CA GLU A 22 14.56 -26.52 -8.78
C GLU A 22 13.24 -25.90 -9.26
N LYS A 23 12.64 -26.46 -10.32
CA LYS A 23 11.39 -25.94 -10.91
C LYS A 23 10.29 -25.72 -9.85
N ARG A 24 10.14 -26.63 -8.88
CA ARG A 24 9.14 -26.52 -7.79
C ARG A 24 9.36 -25.30 -6.90
N ILE A 25 10.62 -25.01 -6.56
CA ILE A 25 11.00 -23.81 -5.80
C ILE A 25 10.73 -22.57 -6.65
N LEU A 26 11.12 -22.62 -7.94
CA LEU A 26 11.02 -21.48 -8.84
C LEU A 26 9.58 -21.03 -9.07
N ILE A 27 8.65 -21.96 -9.35
CA ILE A 27 7.24 -21.61 -9.53
C ILE A 27 6.61 -21.10 -8.23
N ARG A 28 6.89 -21.75 -7.09
CA ARG A 28 6.38 -21.30 -5.79
C ARG A 28 6.86 -19.88 -5.48
N ARG A 29 8.16 -19.61 -5.70
CA ARG A 29 8.75 -18.28 -5.52
C ARG A 29 8.06 -17.26 -6.42
N ALA A 30 7.90 -17.56 -7.71
CA ALA A 30 7.29 -16.64 -8.67
C ALA A 30 5.84 -16.26 -8.29
N TYR A 31 5.04 -17.24 -7.89
CA TYR A 31 3.65 -17.04 -7.47
C TYR A 31 3.55 -16.15 -6.21
N LEU A 32 4.36 -16.47 -5.18
CA LEU A 32 4.40 -15.69 -3.94
C LEU A 32 4.94 -14.27 -4.16
N ASP A 33 5.94 -14.10 -5.02
CA ASP A 33 6.50 -12.78 -5.32
C ASP A 33 5.56 -11.90 -6.12
N LEU A 34 4.95 -12.44 -7.18
CA LEU A 34 4.11 -11.63 -8.07
C LEU A 34 2.69 -11.45 -7.58
N THR A 35 2.10 -12.45 -6.91
CA THR A 35 0.67 -12.41 -6.51
C THR A 35 0.47 -12.49 -5.00
N GLY A 36 1.48 -12.88 -4.23
CA GLY A 36 1.35 -13.11 -2.78
C GLY A 36 0.56 -14.38 -2.43
N LEU A 37 0.23 -15.21 -3.42
CA LEU A 37 -0.51 -16.45 -3.26
C LEU A 37 0.35 -17.63 -3.72
N PRO A 38 0.22 -18.83 -3.13
CA PRO A 38 0.94 -20.01 -3.59
C PRO A 38 0.28 -20.58 -4.87
N PRO A 39 1.03 -21.31 -5.72
CA PRO A 39 0.45 -22.00 -6.86
C PRO A 39 -0.40 -23.20 -6.41
N THR A 40 -1.42 -23.57 -7.20
CA THR A 40 -2.14 -24.82 -6.98
C THR A 40 -1.30 -26.03 -7.39
N PRO A 41 -1.57 -27.24 -6.87
CA PRO A 41 -0.87 -28.46 -7.29
C PRO A 41 -0.90 -28.67 -8.82
N GLU A 42 -2.01 -28.34 -9.47
CA GLU A 42 -2.19 -28.48 -10.92
C GLU A 42 -1.29 -27.50 -11.68
N GLN A 43 -1.19 -26.25 -11.22
CA GLN A 43 -0.29 -25.24 -11.82
C GLN A 43 1.19 -25.62 -11.66
N VAL A 44 1.54 -26.28 -10.54
CA VAL A 44 2.88 -26.82 -10.32
C VAL A 44 3.17 -27.93 -11.33
N GLU A 45 2.26 -28.89 -11.47
CA GLU A 45 2.48 -30.03 -12.38
C GLU A 45 2.55 -29.59 -13.84
N GLU A 46 1.65 -28.68 -14.28
CA GLU A 46 1.67 -28.08 -15.62
C GLU A 46 3.05 -27.50 -15.97
N PHE A 47 3.68 -26.79 -15.04
CA PHE A 47 5.01 -26.19 -15.27
C PHE A 47 6.15 -27.23 -15.26
N LEU A 48 6.00 -28.30 -14.48
CA LEU A 48 7.00 -29.37 -14.43
C LEU A 48 7.03 -30.15 -15.73
N GLU A 49 5.84 -30.47 -16.27
CA GLU A 49 5.64 -31.18 -17.52
C GLU A 49 5.98 -30.33 -18.76
N ASP A 50 5.89 -28.99 -18.68
CA ASP A 50 6.30 -28.11 -19.79
C ASP A 50 7.83 -28.17 -20.01
N ALA A 51 8.22 -28.90 -21.05
CA ALA A 51 9.59 -29.07 -21.50
C ALA A 51 10.06 -27.98 -22.49
N VAL A 52 9.21 -27.01 -22.84
CA VAL A 52 9.58 -25.92 -23.75
C VAL A 52 10.58 -24.99 -23.05
N ALA A 53 11.58 -24.53 -23.78
CA ALA A 53 12.66 -23.69 -23.22
C ALA A 53 12.15 -22.40 -22.53
N ASN A 54 11.00 -21.87 -22.94
CA ASN A 54 10.38 -20.67 -22.36
C ASN A 54 9.24 -20.98 -21.36
N ALA A 55 9.16 -22.20 -20.80
CA ALA A 55 8.10 -22.57 -19.86
C ALA A 55 7.99 -21.59 -18.68
N PHE A 56 9.13 -21.18 -18.11
CA PHE A 56 9.12 -20.25 -16.96
C PHE A 56 8.68 -18.83 -17.35
N GLU A 57 9.02 -18.39 -18.56
CA GLU A 57 8.57 -17.11 -19.11
C GLU A 57 7.04 -17.05 -19.23
N LYS A 58 6.39 -18.13 -19.70
CA LYS A 58 4.93 -18.23 -19.72
C LYS A 58 4.31 -18.12 -18.32
N VAL A 59 4.96 -18.71 -17.30
CA VAL A 59 4.50 -18.59 -15.91
C VAL A 59 4.57 -17.14 -15.44
N VAL A 60 5.70 -16.47 -15.66
CA VAL A 60 5.89 -15.06 -15.30
C VAL A 60 4.87 -14.18 -16.01
N ASP A 61 4.67 -14.35 -17.32
CA ASP A 61 3.72 -13.56 -18.11
C ASP A 61 2.28 -13.75 -17.62
N ARG A 62 1.88 -14.99 -17.31
CA ARG A 62 0.56 -15.29 -16.73
C ARG A 62 0.36 -14.62 -15.37
N LEU A 63 1.39 -14.60 -14.52
CA LEU A 63 1.31 -13.99 -13.19
C LEU A 63 1.27 -12.46 -13.27
N LEU A 64 2.03 -11.85 -14.18
CA LEU A 64 1.98 -10.41 -14.43
C LEU A 64 0.63 -9.97 -15.03
N ALA A 65 -0.05 -10.85 -15.77
CA ALA A 65 -1.39 -10.62 -16.28
C ALA A 65 -2.51 -10.84 -15.26
N SER A 66 -2.22 -11.42 -14.09
CA SER A 66 -3.22 -11.68 -13.04
C SER A 66 -3.69 -10.40 -12.36
N ASP A 67 -4.98 -10.29 -12.05
CA ASP A 67 -5.51 -9.18 -11.23
C ASP A 67 -4.95 -9.16 -9.79
N HIS A 68 -4.38 -10.28 -9.32
CA HIS A 68 -3.74 -10.39 -8.02
C HIS A 68 -2.33 -9.79 -7.98
N TYR A 69 -1.74 -9.49 -9.14
CA TYR A 69 -0.47 -8.76 -9.24
C TYR A 69 -0.59 -7.38 -8.57
N GLY A 70 -1.58 -6.60 -8.98
CA GLY A 70 -1.81 -5.25 -8.47
C GLY A 70 -2.07 -5.25 -6.97
N GLU A 71 -2.78 -6.24 -6.44
CA GLU A 71 -2.98 -6.38 -4.99
C GLU A 71 -1.67 -6.62 -4.22
N ARG A 72 -0.80 -7.49 -4.73
CA ARG A 72 0.50 -7.78 -4.11
C ARG A 72 1.40 -6.54 -4.13
N TRP A 73 1.56 -5.91 -5.29
CA TRP A 73 2.49 -4.80 -5.46
C TRP A 73 1.94 -3.47 -4.91
N ALA A 74 0.61 -3.30 -4.85
CA ALA A 74 0.00 -2.16 -4.18
C ALA A 74 0.39 -2.14 -2.70
N ARG A 75 0.46 -3.30 -2.02
CA ARG A 75 0.84 -3.35 -0.61
C ARG A 75 2.21 -2.72 -0.35
N HIS A 76 3.18 -3.00 -1.20
CA HIS A 76 4.51 -2.38 -1.15
C HIS A 76 4.44 -0.86 -1.31
N TRP A 77 3.65 -0.37 -2.28
CA TRP A 77 3.47 1.07 -2.48
C TRP A 77 2.72 1.75 -1.33
N LEU A 78 1.75 1.07 -0.73
CA LEU A 78 0.92 1.61 0.36
C LEU A 78 1.72 1.82 1.66
N ASP A 79 2.81 1.06 1.86
CA ASP A 79 3.78 1.33 2.93
C ASP A 79 4.53 2.65 2.70
N VAL A 80 4.88 2.94 1.44
CA VAL A 80 5.53 4.19 1.04
C VAL A 80 4.55 5.36 1.17
N ALA A 81 3.29 5.16 0.76
CA ALA A 81 2.23 6.17 0.83
C ALA A 81 1.73 6.43 2.26
N ARG A 82 2.08 5.56 3.22
CA ARG A 82 1.60 5.60 4.62
C ARG A 82 0.10 5.39 4.72
N TYR A 83 -0.41 4.44 3.96
CA TYR A 83 -1.84 4.17 3.91
C TYR A 83 -2.40 3.82 5.29
N SER A 84 -3.47 4.52 5.68
CA SER A 84 -4.35 4.13 6.78
C SER A 84 -5.79 4.53 6.48
N ASP A 85 -6.75 3.81 7.06
CA ASP A 85 -8.18 4.11 6.99
C ASP A 85 -8.61 5.23 7.97
N GLY A 86 -7.65 5.91 8.59
CA GLY A 86 -7.83 7.09 9.43
C GLY A 86 -6.86 8.22 9.07
N LEU A 87 -7.21 9.46 9.40
CA LEU A 87 -6.35 10.64 9.18
C LEU A 87 -5.14 10.62 10.12
N GLY A 88 -5.37 10.45 11.43
CA GLY A 88 -4.38 10.14 12.46
C GLY A 88 -3.11 11.00 12.46
N GLY A 89 -3.07 12.05 13.30
CA GLY A 89 -1.87 12.82 13.67
C GLY A 89 -1.97 13.23 15.16
N PHE A 90 -1.03 14.02 15.70
CA PHE A 90 -1.21 14.56 17.06
C PHE A 90 -2.46 15.45 17.09
N GLY A 91 -3.47 15.04 17.87
CA GLY A 91 -4.75 15.75 18.02
C GLY A 91 -5.83 15.43 16.98
N ASP A 92 -5.58 14.61 15.94
CA ASP A 92 -6.60 14.22 14.96
C ASP A 92 -6.88 12.70 15.00
N ASN A 93 -8.06 12.33 15.51
CA ASN A 93 -8.52 10.93 15.57
C ASN A 93 -9.56 10.59 14.49
N ARG A 94 -9.77 11.43 13.48
CA ARG A 94 -10.85 11.23 12.51
C ARG A 94 -10.62 10.02 11.58
N ALA A 95 -11.71 9.31 11.31
CA ALA A 95 -11.76 8.29 10.27
C ALA A 95 -11.63 8.92 8.88
N LEU A 96 -11.13 8.14 7.92
CA LEU A 96 -11.07 8.51 6.51
C LEU A 96 -11.95 7.52 5.70
N PRO A 97 -13.30 7.67 5.76
CA PRO A 97 -14.27 6.62 5.40
C PRO A 97 -14.25 6.14 3.94
N ASP A 98 -13.46 6.75 3.07
CA ASP A 98 -13.25 6.33 1.68
C ASP A 98 -11.76 6.21 1.28
N ALA A 99 -10.84 6.09 2.25
CA ALA A 99 -9.40 5.91 2.00
C ALA A 99 -9.11 4.74 1.04
N TRP A 100 -9.89 3.66 1.18
CA TRP A 100 -9.80 2.44 0.37
C TRP A 100 -9.93 2.67 -1.13
N ARG A 101 -10.51 3.79 -1.56
CA ARG A 101 -10.59 4.13 -2.99
C ARG A 101 -9.23 4.47 -3.58
N TYR A 102 -8.36 5.11 -2.80
CA TYR A 102 -6.97 5.32 -3.19
C TYR A 102 -6.20 3.99 -3.23
N ARG A 103 -6.44 3.08 -2.28
CA ARG A 103 -5.87 1.73 -2.31
C ARG A 103 -6.27 0.99 -3.60
N ASP A 104 -7.55 0.98 -3.93
CA ASP A 104 -8.05 0.32 -5.14
C ASP A 104 -7.55 1.00 -6.41
N TRP A 105 -7.39 2.33 -6.40
CA TRP A 105 -6.75 3.06 -7.48
C TRP A 105 -5.31 2.58 -7.72
N VAL A 106 -4.50 2.42 -6.65
CA VAL A 106 -3.13 1.88 -6.77
C VAL A 106 -3.15 0.45 -7.34
N VAL A 107 -4.05 -0.41 -6.86
CA VAL A 107 -4.21 -1.78 -7.39
C VAL A 107 -4.51 -1.75 -8.88
N ASN A 108 -5.47 -0.92 -9.31
CA ASN A 108 -5.87 -0.82 -10.71
C ASN A 108 -4.77 -0.21 -11.61
N ALA A 109 -4.05 0.80 -11.12
CA ALA A 109 -2.96 1.41 -11.86
C ALA A 109 -1.82 0.40 -12.11
N LEU A 110 -1.50 -0.44 -11.12
CA LEU A 110 -0.51 -1.50 -11.28
C LEU A 110 -1.02 -2.63 -12.19
N ASN A 111 -2.28 -3.06 -12.04
CA ASN A 111 -2.87 -4.10 -12.89
C ASN A 111 -2.94 -3.69 -14.37
N SER A 112 -3.22 -2.41 -14.65
CA SER A 112 -3.20 -1.86 -16.00
C SER A 112 -1.81 -1.58 -16.55
N ASP A 113 -0.75 -1.81 -15.74
CA ASP A 113 0.64 -1.45 -16.06
C ASP A 113 0.78 0.02 -16.48
N MET A 114 0.09 0.91 -15.75
CA MET A 114 0.21 2.35 -15.94
C MET A 114 1.69 2.73 -15.91
N PRO A 115 2.20 3.45 -16.94
CA PRO A 115 3.57 3.95 -16.94
C PRO A 115 3.91 4.64 -15.63
N TYR A 116 5.03 4.28 -14.99
CA TYR A 116 5.32 4.77 -13.65
C TYR A 116 5.46 6.29 -13.57
N ASN A 117 5.94 6.95 -14.63
CA ASN A 117 5.93 8.41 -14.73
C ASN A 117 4.51 8.98 -14.67
N GLU A 118 3.54 8.36 -15.34
CA GLU A 118 2.14 8.75 -15.27
C GLU A 118 1.55 8.48 -13.87
N PHE A 119 1.86 7.33 -13.28
CA PHE A 119 1.47 6.97 -11.91
C PHE A 119 1.98 7.99 -10.88
N VAL A 120 3.23 8.46 -11.01
CA VAL A 120 3.79 9.52 -10.15
C VAL A 120 3.09 10.86 -10.44
N SER A 121 2.95 11.23 -11.71
CA SER A 121 2.35 12.51 -12.12
C SER A 121 0.91 12.67 -11.62
N ARG A 122 0.09 11.63 -11.75
CA ARG A 122 -1.30 11.59 -11.27
C ARG A 122 -1.39 11.69 -9.75
N GLN A 123 -0.49 11.06 -9.01
CA GLN A 123 -0.47 11.21 -7.54
C GLN A 123 -0.10 12.61 -7.07
N ILE A 124 0.72 13.34 -7.83
CA ILE A 124 1.08 14.72 -7.52
C ILE A 124 -0.01 15.70 -7.97
N SER A 125 -0.59 15.50 -9.16
CA SER A 125 -1.38 16.53 -9.84
C SER A 125 -2.65 16.05 -10.53
N GLY A 126 -3.11 14.83 -10.25
CA GLY A 126 -4.21 14.17 -10.99
C GLY A 126 -5.53 14.92 -11.06
N ASP A 127 -5.86 15.72 -10.04
CA ASP A 127 -7.06 16.58 -10.03
C ASP A 127 -6.95 17.79 -10.97
N VAL A 128 -5.75 18.13 -11.39
CA VAL A 128 -5.43 19.25 -12.29
C VAL A 128 -4.65 18.77 -13.51
N ILE A 129 -4.96 17.59 -14.05
CA ILE A 129 -4.52 17.21 -15.41
C ILE A 129 -5.66 17.61 -16.37
N ASP A 130 -5.33 18.33 -17.44
CA ASP A 130 -6.34 18.84 -18.39
C ASP A 130 -7.03 17.70 -19.16
N ASP A 131 -6.26 16.67 -19.52
CA ASP A 131 -6.74 15.51 -20.25
C ASP A 131 -6.89 14.31 -19.31
N HIS A 132 -8.10 13.77 -19.19
CA HIS A 132 -8.44 12.66 -18.30
C HIS A 132 -8.04 12.88 -16.82
N PRO A 133 -8.70 13.81 -16.11
CA PRO A 133 -8.42 14.07 -14.70
C PRO A 133 -8.62 12.81 -13.86
N ASP A 134 -7.73 12.61 -12.90
CA ASP A 134 -7.71 11.47 -11.99
C ASP A 134 -7.48 11.95 -10.54
N PRO A 135 -8.50 12.60 -9.95
CA PRO A 135 -8.36 13.20 -8.64
C PRO A 135 -8.17 12.16 -7.53
N VAL A 136 -8.60 10.91 -7.73
CA VAL A 136 -8.42 9.81 -6.74
C VAL A 136 -6.94 9.51 -6.50
N ALA A 137 -6.10 9.61 -7.53
CA ALA A 137 -4.65 9.42 -7.45
C ALA A 137 -3.99 10.33 -6.40
N THR A 138 -4.49 11.56 -6.25
CA THR A 138 -3.96 12.52 -5.26
C THR A 138 -4.12 12.07 -3.81
N GLY A 139 -4.86 10.98 -3.59
CA GLY A 139 -4.97 10.28 -2.31
C GLY A 139 -3.62 9.97 -1.66
N PHE A 140 -2.52 9.84 -2.42
CA PHE A 140 -1.15 9.68 -1.89
C PHE A 140 -0.78 10.72 -0.82
N PHE A 141 -1.24 11.97 -0.99
CA PHE A 141 -1.01 13.07 -0.03
C PHE A 141 -2.14 13.27 0.99
N VAL A 142 -3.21 12.49 0.87
CA VAL A 142 -4.40 12.56 1.74
C VAL A 142 -4.41 11.43 2.77
N VAL A 143 -3.96 10.23 2.37
CA VAL A 143 -3.89 9.06 3.25
C VAL A 143 -2.72 9.13 4.23
N GLY A 144 -1.83 10.11 4.11
CA GLY A 144 -0.78 10.43 5.09
C GLY A 144 -1.30 11.21 6.30
N PRO A 145 -0.48 11.37 7.36
CA PRO A 145 -0.91 12.06 8.56
C PRO A 145 -1.22 13.54 8.27
N SER A 146 -2.29 14.04 8.87
CA SER A 146 -2.65 15.46 8.87
C SER A 146 -2.78 15.94 10.30
N TYR A 147 -2.27 17.13 10.57
CA TYR A 147 -2.23 17.69 11.92
C TYR A 147 -3.25 18.82 12.04
N THR A 148 -4.01 18.82 13.12
CA THR A 148 -5.04 19.84 13.40
C THR A 148 -4.80 20.51 14.74
N SER A 149 -5.14 21.79 14.83
CA SER A 149 -5.25 22.53 16.08
C SER A 149 -6.73 22.69 16.44
N ASP A 150 -7.05 22.71 17.74
CA ASP A 150 -8.35 23.09 18.29
C ASP A 150 -8.74 24.56 17.98
N GLY A 151 -7.80 25.32 17.43
CA GLY A 151 -7.99 26.66 16.93
C GLY A 151 -7.86 27.75 18.00
N GLY A 152 -7.59 27.38 19.25
CA GLY A 152 -7.52 28.30 20.39
C GLY A 152 -6.29 29.20 20.40
N ASP A 153 -5.18 28.74 19.81
CA ASP A 153 -3.88 29.42 19.86
C ASP A 153 -3.23 29.51 18.46
N PRO A 154 -2.77 30.72 18.02
CA PRO A 154 -2.03 30.90 16.78
C PRO A 154 -0.75 30.06 16.66
N GLU A 155 -0.06 29.77 17.78
CA GLU A 155 1.14 28.92 17.75
C GLU A 155 0.78 27.46 17.43
N ALA A 156 -0.23 26.91 18.09
CA ALA A 156 -0.75 25.58 17.78
C ALA A 156 -1.19 25.44 16.31
N LYS A 157 -1.86 26.47 15.74
CA LYS A 157 -2.22 26.49 14.31
C LYS A 157 -1.00 26.47 13.40
N ALA A 158 0.00 27.31 13.70
CA ALA A 158 1.24 27.37 12.94
C ALA A 158 2.02 26.06 13.01
N GLN A 159 2.09 25.43 14.18
CA GLN A 159 2.74 24.14 14.37
C GLN A 159 2.04 23.03 13.60
N ALA A 160 0.72 22.92 13.70
CA ALA A 160 -0.06 21.90 12.96
C ALA A 160 0.11 22.05 11.43
N GLN A 161 0.12 23.28 10.92
CA GLN A 161 0.40 23.54 9.52
C GLN A 161 1.84 23.12 9.15
N ALA A 162 2.82 23.44 10.00
CA ALA A 162 4.22 23.10 9.74
C ALA A 162 4.45 21.58 9.72
N GLU A 163 3.84 20.83 10.63
CA GLU A 163 3.93 19.37 10.64
C GLU A 163 3.27 18.74 9.41
N THR A 164 2.10 19.23 9.00
CA THR A 164 1.42 18.75 7.77
C THR A 164 2.27 19.02 6.52
N LEU A 165 2.92 20.18 6.43
CA LEU A 165 3.83 20.49 5.31
C LEU A 165 5.09 19.63 5.36
N SER A 166 5.67 19.45 6.54
CA SER A 166 6.86 18.61 6.74
C SER A 166 6.61 17.18 6.30
N ASP A 167 5.48 16.59 6.67
CA ASP A 167 5.07 15.26 6.27
C ASP A 167 4.95 15.11 4.74
N ARG A 168 4.28 16.08 4.09
CA ARG A 168 4.10 16.07 2.63
C ARG A 168 5.43 16.20 1.89
N VAL A 169 6.30 17.10 2.33
CA VAL A 169 7.64 17.26 1.75
C VAL A 169 8.47 16.00 1.96
N ASP A 170 8.48 15.43 3.17
CA ASP A 170 9.27 14.23 3.50
C ASP A 170 8.87 13.04 2.65
N THR A 171 7.56 12.79 2.53
CA THR A 171 7.10 11.63 1.75
C THR A 171 7.24 11.86 0.26
N PHE A 172 6.99 13.06 -0.24
CA PHE A 172 7.32 13.40 -1.62
C PHE A 172 8.80 13.12 -1.94
N SER A 173 9.72 13.67 -1.12
CA SER A 173 11.15 13.58 -1.40
C SER A 173 11.68 12.16 -1.24
N ARG A 174 11.21 11.40 -0.25
CA ARG A 174 11.65 10.01 -0.01
C ARG A 174 11.06 9.01 -1.00
N ALA A 175 9.79 9.19 -1.38
CA ALA A 175 9.10 8.26 -2.27
C ALA A 175 9.60 8.39 -3.71
N PHE A 176 9.70 9.62 -4.22
CA PHE A 176 9.96 9.87 -5.64
C PHE A 176 11.41 10.26 -5.95
N LEU A 177 12.15 10.79 -4.99
CA LEU A 177 13.53 11.24 -5.20
C LEU A 177 14.55 10.47 -4.34
N GLY A 178 14.09 9.71 -3.33
CA GLY A 178 15.01 9.07 -2.39
C GLY A 178 15.87 10.08 -1.63
N LEU A 179 15.35 11.28 -1.36
CA LEU A 179 16.05 12.36 -0.66
C LEU A 179 15.37 12.71 0.67
N THR A 180 16.16 13.20 1.62
CA THR A 180 15.72 13.62 2.96
C THR A 180 15.49 15.13 3.05
N THR A 181 14.78 15.70 2.08
CA THR A 181 14.57 17.16 1.95
C THR A 181 13.89 17.79 3.17
N ALA A 182 13.02 17.06 3.87
CA ALA A 182 12.36 17.57 5.08
C ALA A 182 13.33 17.91 6.22
N CYS A 183 14.53 17.31 6.25
CA CYS A 183 15.55 17.66 7.22
C CYS A 183 16.07 19.11 7.05
N ALA A 184 15.89 19.72 5.87
CA ALA A 184 16.29 21.10 5.60
C ALA A 184 15.29 22.17 6.11
N ARG A 185 14.23 21.75 6.82
CA ARG A 185 13.17 22.64 7.35
C ARG A 185 13.71 23.76 8.25
N CYS A 186 14.66 23.45 9.13
CA CYS A 186 15.12 24.38 10.16
C CYS A 186 16.44 25.09 9.80
N HIS A 187 17.28 24.41 9.02
CA HIS A 187 18.58 24.87 8.53
C HIS A 187 18.94 24.06 7.27
N ASP A 188 19.93 24.50 6.48
CA ASP A 188 20.40 23.75 5.31
C ASP A 188 20.77 22.33 5.70
N HIS A 189 20.46 21.37 4.84
CA HIS A 189 20.69 19.96 5.15
C HIS A 189 22.16 19.73 5.53
N LYS A 190 22.39 18.96 6.61
CA LYS A 190 23.71 18.86 7.24
C LYS A 190 24.80 18.25 6.33
N PHE A 191 24.41 17.39 5.40
CA PHE A 191 25.34 16.60 4.57
C PHE A 191 25.08 16.76 3.08
N ASP A 192 23.83 16.57 2.65
CA ASP A 192 23.43 16.81 1.26
C ASP A 192 23.31 18.32 0.93
N PRO A 193 23.61 18.73 -0.32
CA PRO A 193 23.50 20.12 -0.78
C PRO A 193 22.03 20.49 -1.05
N ILE A 194 21.21 20.40 -0.01
CA ILE A 194 19.78 20.75 -0.03
C ILE A 194 19.60 21.94 0.90
N THR A 195 19.18 23.06 0.34
CA THR A 195 19.03 24.30 1.10
C THR A 195 17.70 24.34 1.84
N THR A 196 17.60 25.17 2.87
CA THR A 196 16.32 25.52 3.49
C THR A 196 15.37 26.14 2.47
N GLN A 197 15.88 26.89 1.49
CA GLN A 197 15.05 27.40 0.39
C GLN A 197 14.43 26.28 -0.43
N ASP A 198 15.15 25.19 -0.73
CA ASP A 198 14.58 24.03 -1.44
C ASP A 198 13.42 23.39 -0.67
N TYR A 199 13.56 23.26 0.67
CA TYR A 199 12.44 22.80 1.50
C TYR A 199 11.22 23.73 1.37
N TYR A 200 11.40 25.03 1.52
CA TYR A 200 10.30 25.99 1.48
C TYR A 200 9.72 26.20 0.08
N ALA A 201 10.50 25.97 -0.98
CA ALA A 201 10.01 25.95 -2.36
C ALA A 201 8.98 24.82 -2.56
N ILE A 202 9.29 23.61 -2.10
CA ILE A 202 8.37 22.45 -2.18
C ILE A 202 7.23 22.59 -1.16
N ALA A 203 7.51 23.01 0.07
CA ALA A 203 6.46 23.25 1.07
C ALA A 203 5.46 24.32 0.60
N GLY A 204 5.93 25.34 -0.12
CA GLY A 204 5.09 26.35 -0.75
C GLY A 204 4.10 25.75 -1.75
N ILE A 205 4.46 24.69 -2.48
CA ILE A 205 3.53 23.99 -3.37
C ILE A 205 2.40 23.35 -2.56
N PHE A 206 2.74 22.53 -1.57
CA PHE A 206 1.75 21.84 -0.74
C PHE A 206 0.95 22.77 0.20
N LYS A 207 1.47 23.95 0.55
CA LYS A 207 0.74 24.98 1.29
C LYS A 207 -0.45 25.52 0.52
N ASN A 208 -0.39 25.48 -0.81
CA ASN A 208 -1.46 25.92 -1.70
C ASN A 208 -2.45 24.80 -2.02
N THR A 209 -2.62 23.83 -1.11
CA THR A 209 -3.54 22.71 -1.29
C THR A 209 -4.41 22.50 -0.06
N ARG A 210 -5.58 21.87 -0.25
CA ARG A 210 -6.47 21.45 0.83
C ARG A 210 -7.00 20.05 0.58
N ILE A 211 -7.29 19.32 1.66
CA ILE A 211 -7.99 18.04 1.56
C ILE A 211 -9.47 18.31 1.32
N GLY A 212 -10.08 17.58 0.39
CA GLY A 212 -11.51 17.67 0.06
C GLY A 212 -12.11 16.33 -0.33
N GLU A 213 -13.41 16.36 -0.66
CA GLU A 213 -14.13 15.23 -1.26
C GLU A 213 -14.37 15.52 -2.75
N HIS A 214 -14.17 14.51 -3.59
CA HIS A 214 -14.51 14.56 -5.02
C HIS A 214 -15.63 13.56 -5.34
N PRO A 215 -16.75 13.99 -5.95
CA PRO A 215 -17.79 13.08 -6.44
C PRO A 215 -17.27 12.12 -7.50
N LEU A 216 -17.62 10.83 -7.40
CA LEU A 216 -17.25 9.81 -8.40
C LEU A 216 -18.38 9.53 -9.41
N VAL A 217 -19.25 10.51 -9.57
CA VAL A 217 -20.42 10.44 -10.46
C VAL A 217 -20.46 11.69 -11.33
N PRO A 218 -21.13 11.64 -12.50
CA PRO A 218 -21.32 12.81 -13.33
C PRO A 218 -21.95 13.99 -12.58
N GLN A 219 -21.57 15.23 -12.96
CA GLN A 219 -22.04 16.46 -12.30
C GLN A 219 -23.57 16.57 -12.24
N ALA A 220 -24.30 16.05 -13.23
CA ALA A 220 -25.76 16.02 -13.23
C ALA A 220 -26.36 15.26 -12.02
N ILE A 221 -25.71 14.17 -11.58
CA ILE A 221 -26.15 13.42 -10.38
C ILE A 221 -25.86 14.22 -9.11
N VAL A 222 -24.72 14.91 -9.08
CA VAL A 222 -24.35 15.82 -7.97
C VAL A 222 -25.37 16.95 -7.83
N ASP A 223 -25.74 17.57 -8.94
CA ASP A 223 -26.70 18.67 -8.97
C ASP A 223 -28.10 18.21 -8.58
N ALA A 224 -28.55 17.05 -9.06
CA ALA A 224 -29.82 16.45 -8.66
C ALA A 224 -29.86 16.14 -7.15
N TYR A 225 -28.77 15.60 -6.57
CA TYR A 225 -28.67 15.39 -5.14
C TYR A 225 -28.76 16.72 -4.37
N ARG A 226 -28.00 17.75 -4.79
CA ARG A 226 -28.02 19.08 -4.15
C ARG A 226 -29.41 19.71 -4.20
N GLN A 227 -30.07 19.69 -5.35
CA GLN A 227 -31.45 20.18 -5.50
C GLN A 227 -32.42 19.47 -4.56
N GLY A 228 -32.30 18.14 -4.43
CA GLY A 228 -33.09 17.36 -3.47
C GLY A 228 -32.83 17.75 -2.02
N GLN A 229 -31.56 17.95 -1.63
CA GLN A 229 -31.19 18.41 -0.28
C GLN A 229 -31.67 19.84 -0.01
N ASP A 230 -31.58 20.74 -0.98
CA ASP A 230 -32.06 22.12 -0.87
C ASP A 230 -33.59 22.16 -0.72
N ALA A 231 -34.32 21.32 -1.46
CA ALA A 231 -35.77 21.18 -1.29
C ALA A 231 -36.14 20.70 0.13
N ILE A 232 -35.45 19.68 0.65
CA ILE A 232 -35.63 19.19 2.03
C ILE A 232 -35.33 20.31 3.04
N LYS A 233 -34.20 20.99 2.87
CA LYS A 233 -33.75 22.07 3.76
C LYS A 233 -34.75 23.22 3.77
N ASN A 234 -35.20 23.67 2.60
CA ASN A 234 -36.18 24.74 2.44
C ASN A 234 -37.52 24.37 3.08
N GLN A 235 -37.99 23.13 2.87
CA GLN A 235 -39.24 22.66 3.48
C GLN A 235 -39.14 22.56 5.01
N ASN A 236 -38.00 22.05 5.52
CA ASN A 236 -37.76 21.99 6.96
C ASN A 236 -37.68 23.40 7.58
N ASN A 237 -37.04 24.35 6.89
CA ASN A 237 -37.00 25.74 7.31
C ASN A 237 -38.39 26.36 7.31
N ALA A 238 -39.22 26.08 6.30
CA ALA A 238 -40.61 26.54 6.25
C ALA A 238 -41.44 26.01 7.43
N VAL A 239 -41.29 24.72 7.77
CA VAL A 239 -41.94 24.12 8.96
C VAL A 239 -41.50 24.84 10.23
N ASN A 240 -40.19 25.04 10.41
CA ASN A 240 -39.66 25.70 11.60
C ASN A 240 -40.08 27.17 11.70
N GLN A 241 -40.09 27.88 10.56
CA GLN A 241 -40.52 29.27 10.49
C GLN A 241 -42.01 29.38 10.84
N PHE A 242 -42.88 28.55 10.26
CA PHE A 242 -44.30 28.54 10.57
C PHE A 242 -44.55 28.33 12.08
N LEU A 243 -43.85 27.37 12.68
CA LEU A 243 -43.97 27.08 14.10
C LEU A 243 -43.44 28.21 14.99
N ASN A 244 -42.39 28.92 14.55
CA ASN A 244 -41.88 30.10 15.25
C ASN A 244 -42.85 31.29 15.16
N ASP A 245 -43.48 31.50 14.00
CA ASP A 245 -44.45 32.58 13.79
C ASP A 245 -45.72 32.34 14.62
N GLU A 246 -46.20 31.10 14.67
CA GLU A 246 -47.32 30.72 15.54
C GLU A 246 -46.98 30.86 17.03
N SER A 247 -45.76 30.49 17.44
CA SER A 247 -45.26 30.66 18.81
C SER A 247 -45.29 32.14 19.22
N LYS A 248 -44.86 33.06 18.33
CA LYS A 248 -44.93 34.51 18.57
C LYS A 248 -46.38 35.01 18.61
N ARG A 249 -47.22 34.57 17.67
CA ARG A 249 -48.64 34.98 17.57
C ARG A 249 -49.42 34.62 18.83
N LEU A 250 -49.21 33.41 19.35
CA LEU A 250 -49.92 32.90 20.52
C LEU A 250 -49.21 33.21 21.85
N LYS A 251 -47.99 33.77 21.81
CA LYS A 251 -47.14 34.03 22.99
C LYS A 251 -46.87 32.78 23.83
N ILE A 252 -46.64 31.65 23.16
CA ILE A 252 -46.39 30.35 23.77
C ILE A 252 -44.97 29.91 23.38
N GLU A 253 -44.25 29.25 24.30
CA GLU A 253 -42.93 28.72 24.00
C GLU A 253 -42.95 27.71 22.83
N ARG A 254 -41.87 27.70 22.04
CA ARG A 254 -41.75 26.89 20.82
C ARG A 254 -41.93 25.38 21.05
N LYS A 255 -41.63 24.89 22.26
CA LYS A 255 -41.77 23.49 22.65
C LYS A 255 -43.22 23.07 22.88
N ASP A 256 -44.09 24.02 23.20
CA ASP A 256 -45.50 23.78 23.56
C ASP A 256 -46.46 24.16 22.44
N ILE A 257 -45.98 24.90 21.42
CA ILE A 257 -46.82 25.44 20.36
C ILE A 257 -47.67 24.39 19.64
N GLU A 258 -47.12 23.20 19.39
CA GLU A 258 -47.82 22.12 18.68
C GLU A 258 -49.01 21.55 19.46
N LYS A 259 -49.00 21.65 20.79
CA LYS A 259 -50.13 21.24 21.64
C LYS A 259 -51.20 22.32 21.74
N SER A 260 -50.80 23.58 21.60
CA SER A 260 -51.65 24.75 21.88
C SER A 260 -52.18 25.47 20.64
N MET A 261 -51.68 25.15 19.44
CA MET A 261 -52.16 25.71 18.18
C MET A 261 -53.56 25.18 17.82
N GLY A 262 -54.34 25.98 17.08
CA GLY A 262 -55.66 25.58 16.60
C GLY A 262 -55.60 24.46 15.54
N GLU A 263 -56.74 23.78 15.31
CA GLU A 263 -56.82 22.63 14.40
C GLU A 263 -56.36 22.93 12.97
N GLU A 264 -56.61 24.14 12.46
CA GLU A 264 -56.16 24.57 11.14
C GLU A 264 -54.62 24.65 11.04
N ALA A 265 -53.98 25.22 12.07
CA ALA A 265 -52.52 25.30 12.15
C ALA A 265 -51.88 23.91 12.32
N LYS A 266 -52.48 23.02 13.12
CA LYS A 266 -52.04 21.61 13.23
C LYS A 266 -52.10 20.89 11.88
N LYS A 267 -53.21 21.04 11.15
CA LYS A 267 -53.39 20.45 9.82
C LYS A 267 -52.35 20.97 8.83
N LYS A 268 -52.04 22.27 8.88
CA LYS A 268 -50.99 22.88 8.05
C LYS A 268 -49.60 22.30 8.37
N VAL A 269 -49.21 22.22 9.64
CA VAL A 269 -47.93 21.60 10.06
C VAL A 269 -47.86 20.14 9.63
N SER A 270 -48.94 19.38 9.82
CA SER A 270 -49.02 17.98 9.39
C SER A 270 -48.81 17.84 7.88
N THR A 271 -49.44 18.69 7.08
CA THR A 271 -49.27 18.73 5.63
C THR A 271 -47.82 19.06 5.24
N MET A 272 -47.23 20.07 5.87
CA MET A 272 -45.84 20.48 5.58
C MET A 272 -44.83 19.38 5.97
N ARG A 273 -45.09 18.65 7.07
CA ARG A 273 -44.29 17.49 7.48
C ARG A 273 -44.46 16.31 6.53
N ALA A 274 -45.68 16.04 6.06
CA ALA A 274 -45.93 15.01 5.06
C ALA A 274 -45.17 15.30 3.75
N GLU A 275 -45.12 16.56 3.32
CA GLU A 275 -44.31 16.96 2.16
C GLU A 275 -42.81 16.85 2.46
N LEU A 276 -42.33 17.21 3.66
CA LEU A 276 -40.93 17.00 4.05
C LEU A 276 -40.56 15.51 4.00
N ASP A 277 -41.44 14.62 4.48
CA ASP A 277 -41.22 13.18 4.46
C ASP A 277 -41.29 12.62 3.03
N ARG A 278 -42.17 13.16 2.18
CA ARG A 278 -42.18 12.85 0.74
C ARG A 278 -40.87 13.26 0.08
N LEU A 279 -40.40 14.49 0.30
CA LEU A 279 -39.13 15.00 -0.23
C LEU A 279 -37.95 14.15 0.22
N LYS A 280 -37.89 13.73 1.50
CA LYS A 280 -36.88 12.79 2.01
C LYS A 280 -36.91 11.43 1.32
N LYS A 281 -38.10 10.91 0.98
CA LYS A 281 -38.25 9.62 0.29
C LYS A 281 -37.84 9.67 -1.17
N ILE A 282 -38.11 10.78 -1.87
CA ILE A 282 -37.77 10.92 -3.30
C ILE A 282 -36.37 11.49 -3.54
N ALA A 283 -35.75 12.09 -2.52
CA ALA A 283 -34.43 12.69 -2.67
C ALA A 283 -33.41 11.64 -3.11
N PRO A 284 -32.54 11.98 -4.08
CA PRO A 284 -31.47 11.09 -4.49
C PRO A 284 -30.59 10.68 -3.30
N LYS A 285 -30.11 9.44 -3.31
CA LYS A 285 -29.11 8.99 -2.33
C LYS A 285 -27.82 9.79 -2.51
N LYS A 286 -27.06 9.99 -1.42
CA LYS A 286 -25.72 10.60 -1.50
C LYS A 286 -24.87 9.73 -2.43
N TYR A 287 -24.30 10.35 -3.45
CA TYR A 287 -23.37 9.71 -4.37
C TYR A 287 -22.06 9.35 -3.67
N GLU A 288 -21.29 8.46 -4.31
CA GLU A 288 -19.98 8.07 -3.81
C GLU A 288 -18.93 9.16 -4.01
N THR A 289 -17.99 9.26 -3.06
CA THR A 289 -16.92 10.26 -3.06
C THR A 289 -15.57 9.63 -2.79
N ALA A 290 -14.50 10.25 -3.27
CA ALA A 290 -13.12 9.96 -2.85
C ALA A 290 -12.53 11.14 -2.09
N HIS A 291 -11.61 10.85 -1.17
CA HIS A 291 -10.79 11.89 -0.54
C HIS A 291 -9.65 12.28 -1.47
N VAL A 292 -9.51 13.58 -1.74
CA VAL A 292 -8.58 14.10 -2.75
C VAL A 292 -7.85 15.34 -2.22
N LEU A 293 -6.68 15.61 -2.78
CA LEU A 293 -5.98 16.87 -2.61
C LEU A 293 -6.43 17.84 -3.70
N GLN A 294 -6.86 19.03 -3.31
CA GLN A 294 -7.37 20.06 -4.22
C GLN A 294 -6.48 21.30 -4.18
N GLU A 295 -6.43 22.02 -5.31
CA GLU A 295 -5.91 23.38 -5.38
C GLU A 295 -6.59 24.34 -4.40
N ALA A 296 -5.79 25.16 -3.73
CA ALA A 296 -6.27 26.16 -2.77
C ALA A 296 -5.55 27.51 -2.87
N GLY A 297 -4.56 27.67 -3.76
CA GLY A 297 -3.86 28.94 -3.91
C GLY A 297 -2.71 28.89 -4.90
N LYS A 298 -1.94 29.97 -4.96
CA LYS A 298 -0.76 30.10 -5.83
C LYS A 298 0.40 30.89 -5.23
N ASN A 299 0.46 30.99 -3.90
CA ASN A 299 1.38 31.90 -3.22
C ASN A 299 2.74 31.26 -2.95
N ASN A 300 3.80 32.02 -3.14
CA ASN A 300 5.13 31.68 -2.63
C ASN A 300 5.15 31.61 -1.10
N MET A 301 6.18 30.99 -0.55
CA MET A 301 6.30 30.75 0.90
C MET A 301 7.53 31.45 1.46
N HIS A 302 7.36 32.17 2.57
CA HIS A 302 8.49 32.65 3.34
C HIS A 302 9.21 31.47 3.99
N VAL A 303 10.54 31.48 3.97
CA VAL A 303 11.36 30.65 4.84
C VAL A 303 10.92 30.89 6.27
N ALA A 304 10.63 29.82 7.00
CA ALA A 304 10.33 29.93 8.42
C ALA A 304 11.61 29.77 9.23
N LEU A 305 12.01 30.83 9.93
CA LEU A 305 13.27 30.84 10.67
C LEU A 305 13.24 29.78 11.76
N ARG A 306 14.18 28.82 11.70
CA ARG A 306 14.25 27.65 12.58
C ARG A 306 12.97 26.78 12.56
N GLY A 307 12.22 26.80 11.44
CA GLY A 307 11.02 25.99 11.28
C GLY A 307 9.72 26.57 11.86
N ASP A 308 9.75 27.75 12.49
CA ASP A 308 8.57 28.41 13.07
C ASP A 308 7.86 29.28 12.02
N LEU A 309 6.68 28.85 11.54
CA LEU A 309 5.90 29.54 10.50
C LEU A 309 5.50 30.97 10.84
N ARG A 310 5.58 31.38 12.11
CA ARG A 310 5.31 32.77 12.53
C ARG A 310 6.50 33.69 12.27
N LYS A 311 7.72 33.14 12.20
CA LYS A 311 8.96 33.89 12.00
C LYS A 311 9.36 33.87 10.53
N LYS A 312 8.86 34.86 9.78
CA LYS A 312 9.10 34.98 8.34
C LYS A 312 10.52 35.45 8.04
N GLY A 313 11.23 34.68 7.22
CA GLY A 313 12.46 35.07 6.53
C GLY A 313 12.19 35.47 5.08
N GLU A 314 13.16 35.20 4.21
CA GLU A 314 13.09 35.48 2.78
C GLU A 314 11.89 34.79 2.11
N LEU A 315 11.27 35.47 1.13
CA LEU A 315 10.21 34.89 0.30
C LEU A 315 10.83 34.04 -0.81
N VAL A 316 10.54 32.74 -0.80
CA VAL A 316 11.12 31.79 -1.77
C VAL A 316 10.08 31.41 -2.83
N PRO A 317 10.42 31.50 -4.13
CA PRO A 317 9.54 31.01 -5.17
C PRO A 317 9.38 29.50 -5.07
N ARG A 318 8.18 29.01 -5.39
CA ARG A 318 7.97 27.58 -5.64
C ARG A 318 8.82 27.18 -6.85
N ARG A 319 9.60 26.13 -6.74
CA ARG A 319 10.50 25.62 -7.78
C ARG A 319 10.94 24.20 -7.43
N PHE A 320 11.61 23.52 -8.37
CA PHE A 320 12.24 22.24 -8.08
C PHE A 320 13.52 22.40 -7.23
N ILE A 321 14.00 21.29 -6.69
CA ILE A 321 15.18 21.24 -5.82
C ILE A 321 16.44 21.51 -6.65
N GLN A 322 17.28 22.45 -6.19
CA GLN A 322 18.44 22.94 -6.92
C GLN A 322 19.42 21.85 -7.36
N ILE A 323 19.70 20.86 -6.49
CA ILE A 323 20.65 19.78 -6.83
C ILE A 323 20.21 18.92 -8.02
N LEU A 324 18.91 18.91 -8.34
CA LEU A 324 18.37 18.17 -9.49
C LEU A 324 18.10 19.06 -10.70
N ALA A 325 17.67 20.31 -10.48
CA ALA A 325 17.32 21.24 -11.55
C ALA A 325 18.45 22.18 -11.99
N GLY A 326 19.62 22.13 -11.34
CA GLY A 326 20.74 23.05 -11.55
C GLY A 326 20.66 24.29 -10.67
N GLU A 327 21.69 25.15 -10.74
CA GLU A 327 21.92 26.25 -9.80
C GLU A 327 20.81 27.32 -9.75
N SER A 328 20.03 27.46 -10.81
CA SER A 328 18.95 28.46 -10.90
C SER A 328 17.68 27.84 -11.49
N PRO A 329 16.93 27.03 -10.72
CA PRO A 329 15.73 26.38 -11.22
C PRO A 329 14.66 27.44 -11.53
N PRO A 330 13.94 27.30 -12.66
CA PRO A 330 12.87 28.24 -12.98
C PRO A 330 11.76 28.17 -11.91
N PRO A 331 11.15 29.33 -11.56
CA PRO A 331 10.04 29.36 -10.63
C PRO A 331 8.77 28.80 -11.28
N TYR A 332 7.95 28.13 -10.46
CA TYR A 332 6.64 27.62 -10.82
C TYR A 332 5.57 28.71 -10.75
N THR A 333 4.76 28.80 -11.80
CA THR A 333 3.84 29.92 -12.01
C THR A 333 2.37 29.51 -12.06
N GLU A 334 2.06 28.22 -12.27
CA GLU A 334 0.70 27.73 -12.47
C GLU A 334 0.09 27.10 -11.22
N GLY A 335 -1.14 27.51 -10.86
CA GLY A 335 -1.87 26.95 -9.72
C GLY A 335 -1.01 26.90 -8.45
N SER A 336 -1.05 25.78 -7.73
CA SER A 336 -0.17 25.47 -6.59
C SER A 336 1.29 25.19 -7.00
N GLY A 337 1.56 24.91 -8.27
CA GLY A 337 2.85 24.41 -8.77
C GLY A 337 2.94 22.87 -8.81
N ARG A 338 1.87 22.13 -8.45
CA ARG A 338 1.88 20.65 -8.47
C ARG A 338 2.04 20.06 -9.87
N ARG A 339 1.42 20.68 -10.90
CA ARG A 339 1.57 20.23 -12.29
C ARG A 339 3.03 20.35 -12.76
N GLU A 340 3.65 21.51 -12.54
CA GLU A 340 5.06 21.76 -12.85
C GLU A 340 6.01 20.85 -12.01
N LEU A 341 5.65 20.57 -10.76
CA LEU A 341 6.36 19.60 -9.91
C LEU A 341 6.28 18.19 -10.48
N ALA A 342 5.10 17.74 -10.90
CA ALA A 342 4.91 16.43 -11.51
C ALA A 342 5.76 16.28 -12.78
N GLN A 343 5.79 17.31 -13.63
CA GLN A 343 6.64 17.34 -14.83
C GLN A 343 8.12 17.24 -14.48
N SER A 344 8.59 18.02 -13.50
CA SER A 344 10.02 18.01 -13.10
C SER A 344 10.46 16.69 -12.47
N VAL A 345 9.59 16.06 -11.68
CA VAL A 345 9.87 14.76 -11.05
C VAL A 345 9.91 13.64 -12.07
N THR A 346 9.05 13.68 -13.07
CA THR A 346 8.91 12.62 -14.06
C THR A 346 9.68 12.90 -15.36
N ALA A 347 10.47 13.99 -15.38
CA ALA A 347 11.30 14.34 -16.50
C ALA A 347 12.33 13.23 -16.78
N PRO A 348 12.55 12.83 -18.05
CA PRO A 348 13.50 11.77 -18.40
C PRO A 348 14.95 12.03 -17.97
N ASP A 349 15.32 13.30 -17.78
CA ASP A 349 16.63 13.75 -17.32
C ASP A 349 16.75 13.86 -15.79
N ASN A 350 15.66 13.66 -15.03
CA ASN A 350 15.74 13.51 -13.59
C ASN A 350 16.39 12.16 -13.22
N PRO A 351 17.58 12.16 -12.61
CA PRO A 351 18.33 10.92 -12.40
C PRO A 351 17.78 10.04 -11.27
N LEU A 352 16.90 10.54 -10.40
CA LEU A 352 16.55 9.84 -9.16
C LEU A 352 15.26 9.03 -9.28
N THR A 353 14.23 9.53 -9.96
CA THR A 353 12.90 8.89 -9.90
C THR A 353 12.89 7.47 -10.43
N ALA A 354 13.54 7.20 -11.57
CA ALA A 354 13.69 5.85 -12.09
C ALA A 354 14.58 4.98 -11.17
N ARG A 355 15.72 5.50 -10.70
CA ARG A 355 16.64 4.75 -9.82
C ARG A 355 15.98 4.33 -8.51
N VAL A 356 15.18 5.20 -7.91
CA VAL A 356 14.52 4.94 -6.63
C VAL A 356 13.50 3.81 -6.78
N ILE A 357 12.61 3.87 -7.78
CA ILE A 357 11.61 2.80 -7.95
C ILE A 357 12.25 1.48 -8.39
N VAL A 358 13.24 1.50 -9.29
CA VAL A 358 13.99 0.30 -9.70
C VAL A 358 14.65 -0.35 -8.49
N ASN A 359 15.29 0.45 -7.63
CA ASN A 359 15.93 -0.05 -6.42
C ASN A 359 14.93 -0.66 -5.43
N ARG A 360 13.72 -0.10 -5.30
CA ARG A 360 12.64 -0.67 -4.47
C ARG A 360 12.09 -1.97 -5.07
N VAL A 361 11.84 -2.02 -6.38
CA VAL A 361 11.40 -3.24 -7.06
C VAL A 361 12.45 -4.35 -6.91
N TRP A 362 13.72 -4.01 -7.05
CA TRP A 362 14.82 -4.92 -6.78
C TRP A 362 14.79 -5.44 -5.34
N GLN A 363 14.64 -4.54 -4.37
CA GLN A 363 14.54 -4.90 -2.96
C GLN A 363 13.38 -5.86 -2.68
N TRP A 364 12.21 -5.62 -3.26
CA TRP A 364 11.02 -6.46 -3.01
C TRP A 364 11.17 -7.86 -3.61
N HIS A 365 11.97 -8.02 -4.68
CA HIS A 365 12.36 -9.33 -5.22
C HIS A 365 13.46 -10.02 -4.40
N PHE A 366 14.53 -9.31 -4.04
CA PHE A 366 15.74 -9.90 -3.45
C PHE A 366 15.84 -9.79 -1.91
N GLY A 367 14.90 -9.08 -1.27
CA GLY A 367 14.88 -8.74 0.16
C GLY A 367 15.85 -7.64 0.57
N LYS A 368 16.89 -7.39 -0.25
CA LYS A 368 17.86 -6.31 -0.07
C LYS A 368 17.95 -5.49 -1.35
N ALA A 369 17.98 -4.17 -1.19
CA ALA A 369 18.11 -3.21 -2.27
C ALA A 369 19.57 -3.13 -2.77
N LEU A 370 19.77 -2.64 -4.00
CA LEU A 370 21.13 -2.33 -4.51
C LEU A 370 21.74 -1.16 -3.72
N VAL A 371 20.95 -0.09 -3.52
CA VAL A 371 21.17 0.96 -2.52
C VAL A 371 20.40 0.56 -1.27
N ARG A 372 21.11 0.03 -0.27
CA ARG A 372 20.52 -0.54 0.96
C ARG A 372 19.73 0.46 1.82
N THR A 373 19.76 1.75 1.48
CA THR A 373 18.91 2.81 2.03
C THR A 373 17.88 3.31 0.98
N PRO A 374 16.75 2.61 0.75
CA PRO A 374 15.86 2.87 -0.40
C PRO A 374 15.22 4.26 -0.43
N SER A 375 15.14 4.93 0.72
CA SER A 375 14.60 6.30 0.86
C SER A 375 15.70 7.36 1.09
N ASN A 376 16.98 7.01 0.92
CA ASN A 376 18.09 7.95 1.05
C ASN A 376 19.25 7.58 0.10
N PHE A 377 19.34 8.30 -1.01
CA PHE A 377 20.40 8.23 -2.03
C PHE A 377 21.46 9.33 -1.82
N GLY A 378 21.30 10.15 -0.79
CA GLY A 378 22.24 11.21 -0.42
C GLY A 378 23.53 10.68 0.21
N VAL A 379 24.35 11.60 0.72
CA VAL A 379 25.67 11.33 1.32
C VAL A 379 25.60 10.38 2.53
N LEU A 380 24.51 10.44 3.30
CA LEU A 380 24.27 9.52 4.43
C LEU A 380 23.66 8.19 4.01
N GLY A 381 23.27 8.04 2.74
CA GLY A 381 22.81 6.78 2.18
C GLY A 381 23.97 5.80 1.94
N GLU A 382 23.63 4.52 1.79
CA GLU A 382 24.62 3.52 1.37
C GLU A 382 24.88 3.62 -0.13
N LYS A 383 26.13 3.41 -0.55
CA LYS A 383 26.46 3.34 -1.97
C LYS A 383 25.85 2.07 -2.58
N PRO A 384 25.45 2.10 -3.87
CA PRO A 384 24.94 0.91 -4.54
C PRO A 384 26.00 -0.21 -4.58
N THR A 385 25.60 -1.45 -4.30
CA THR A 385 26.47 -2.62 -4.45
C THR A 385 26.85 -2.85 -5.93
N HIS A 386 25.92 -2.59 -6.83
CA HIS A 386 26.07 -2.70 -8.28
C HIS A 386 25.63 -1.38 -8.98
N PRO A 387 26.47 -0.33 -8.98
CA PRO A 387 26.10 0.98 -9.54
C PRO A 387 25.72 0.90 -11.01
N GLN A 388 26.51 0.22 -11.84
CA GLN A 388 26.25 0.10 -13.28
C GLN A 388 24.97 -0.70 -13.58
N LEU A 389 24.63 -1.68 -12.73
CA LEU A 389 23.39 -2.43 -12.86
C LEU A 389 22.17 -1.55 -12.55
N LEU A 390 22.24 -0.77 -11.46
CA LEU A 390 21.18 0.17 -11.10
C LEU A 390 20.98 1.22 -12.21
N ASP A 391 22.07 1.80 -12.70
CA ASP A 391 22.02 2.82 -13.75
C ASP A 391 21.46 2.24 -15.06
N TRP A 392 21.89 1.03 -15.43
CA TRP A 392 21.37 0.34 -16.60
C TRP A 392 19.88 0.00 -16.48
N LEU A 393 19.45 -0.57 -15.34
CA LEU A 393 18.03 -0.88 -15.11
C LEU A 393 17.16 0.38 -15.10
N ALA A 394 17.64 1.48 -14.50
CA ALA A 394 16.93 2.74 -14.48
C ALA A 394 16.80 3.33 -15.89
N HIS A 395 17.87 3.31 -16.67
CA HIS A 395 17.84 3.79 -18.06
C HIS A 395 16.91 2.95 -18.93
N ASP A 396 17.06 1.63 -18.90
CA ASP A 396 16.24 0.68 -19.65
C ASP A 396 14.75 0.77 -19.27
N PHE A 397 14.45 1.01 -17.99
CA PHE A 397 13.09 1.24 -17.51
C PHE A 397 12.45 2.50 -18.14
N VAL A 398 13.18 3.61 -18.21
CA VAL A 398 12.71 4.85 -18.84
C VAL A 398 12.55 4.67 -20.35
N GLU A 399 13.53 4.05 -21.01
CA GLU A 399 13.55 3.81 -22.46
C GLU A 399 12.34 2.97 -22.91
N HIS A 400 11.90 2.03 -22.08
CA HIS A 400 10.79 1.13 -22.38
C HIS A 400 9.48 1.56 -21.72
N GLY A 401 9.26 2.87 -21.61
CA GLY A 401 7.96 3.44 -21.25
C GLY A 401 7.55 3.24 -19.79
N TRP A 402 8.51 3.09 -18.87
CA TRP A 402 8.27 3.04 -17.43
C TRP A 402 7.34 1.89 -16.97
N SER A 403 7.30 0.78 -17.71
CA SER A 403 6.48 -0.40 -17.40
C SER A 403 7.07 -1.21 -16.23
N LEU A 404 6.33 -1.29 -15.13
CA LEU A 404 6.72 -2.06 -13.95
C LEU A 404 6.64 -3.57 -14.24
N LYS A 405 5.63 -4.02 -15.00
CA LYS A 405 5.53 -5.43 -15.37
C LYS A 405 6.71 -5.88 -16.23
N ARG A 406 7.17 -5.06 -17.18
CA ARG A 406 8.39 -5.34 -17.95
C ARG A 406 9.61 -5.44 -17.04
N LEU A 407 9.78 -4.51 -16.10
CA LEU A 407 10.89 -4.55 -15.13
C LEU A 407 10.87 -5.84 -14.29
N HIS A 408 9.72 -6.24 -13.76
CA HIS A 408 9.59 -7.51 -13.04
C HIS A 408 9.94 -8.71 -13.91
N ARG A 409 9.40 -8.76 -15.12
CA ARG A 409 9.68 -9.82 -16.09
C ARG A 409 11.18 -9.97 -16.33
N GLN A 410 11.86 -8.87 -16.59
CA GLN A 410 13.30 -8.84 -16.84
C GLN A 410 14.12 -9.28 -15.63
N ILE A 411 13.72 -8.89 -14.42
CA ILE A 411 14.37 -9.36 -13.18
C ILE A 411 14.17 -10.86 -13.02
N MET A 412 12.94 -11.36 -13.11
CA MET A 412 12.62 -12.76 -12.85
C MET A 412 13.21 -13.72 -13.90
N LEU A 413 13.33 -13.27 -15.15
CA LEU A 413 13.97 -14.05 -16.22
C LEU A 413 15.50 -14.06 -16.15
N SER A 414 16.12 -13.29 -15.27
CA SER A 414 17.57 -13.35 -15.05
C SER A 414 17.98 -14.64 -14.33
N SER A 415 19.15 -15.17 -14.68
CA SER A 415 19.77 -16.25 -13.91
C SER A 415 20.01 -15.84 -12.46
N THR A 416 20.34 -14.56 -12.21
CA THR A 416 20.48 -13.99 -10.86
C THR A 416 19.25 -14.24 -9.98
N TRP A 417 18.04 -13.96 -10.48
CA TRP A 417 16.82 -14.17 -9.68
C TRP A 417 16.47 -15.65 -9.55
N GLN A 418 16.78 -16.46 -10.57
CA GLN A 418 16.47 -17.89 -10.61
C GLN A 418 17.43 -18.77 -9.80
N MET A 419 18.51 -18.21 -9.23
CA MET A 419 19.46 -18.99 -8.42
C MET A 419 18.80 -19.69 -7.22
N SER A 420 19.39 -20.82 -6.84
CA SER A 420 19.07 -21.52 -5.60
C SER A 420 19.60 -20.76 -4.38
N SER A 421 18.88 -20.88 -3.27
CA SER A 421 19.28 -20.33 -1.97
C SER A 421 20.25 -21.24 -1.18
N ARG A 422 20.77 -22.29 -1.83
CA ARG A 422 21.63 -23.30 -1.21
C ARG A 422 22.81 -22.64 -0.49
N PHE A 423 23.05 -23.06 0.74
CA PHE A 423 24.19 -22.59 1.52
C PHE A 423 25.49 -23.17 0.97
N ASP A 424 26.49 -22.31 0.86
CA ASP A 424 27.87 -22.66 0.55
C ASP A 424 28.78 -21.97 1.58
N LYS A 425 29.60 -22.76 2.27
CA LYS A 425 30.43 -22.29 3.39
C LYS A 425 31.53 -21.35 2.92
N GLU A 426 32.14 -21.62 1.78
CA GLU A 426 33.27 -20.83 1.27
C GLU A 426 32.76 -19.47 0.78
N LYS A 427 31.69 -19.47 -0.03
CA LYS A 427 31.06 -18.24 -0.51
C LYS A 427 30.51 -17.39 0.64
N PHE A 428 29.89 -18.02 1.65
CA PHE A 428 29.41 -17.32 2.84
C PHE A 428 30.55 -16.71 3.68
N THR A 429 31.72 -17.33 3.70
CA THR A 429 32.88 -16.78 4.42
C THR A 429 33.39 -15.49 3.77
N VAL A 430 33.31 -15.40 2.43
CA VAL A 430 33.72 -14.20 1.66
C VAL A 430 32.63 -13.12 1.65
N ASP A 431 31.37 -13.53 1.48
CA ASP A 431 30.22 -12.64 1.32
C ASP A 431 28.98 -13.19 2.04
N GLY A 432 29.06 -13.29 3.36
CA GLY A 432 27.96 -13.85 4.18
C GLY A 432 26.68 -13.02 4.12
N ASP A 433 26.83 -11.73 3.81
CA ASP A 433 25.76 -10.77 3.68
C ASP A 433 25.07 -10.78 2.30
N ASN A 434 25.62 -11.59 1.39
CA ASN A 434 25.20 -11.77 0.00
C ASN A 434 25.13 -10.44 -0.79
N ASN A 435 26.13 -9.56 -0.61
CA ASN A 435 26.27 -8.29 -1.33
C ASN A 435 26.51 -8.47 -2.83
N PHE A 436 27.26 -9.50 -3.20
CA PHE A 436 27.63 -9.81 -4.59
C PHE A 436 26.63 -10.74 -5.26
N LEU A 437 25.57 -11.15 -4.55
CA LEU A 437 24.45 -11.93 -5.09
C LEU A 437 24.92 -13.28 -5.65
N TRP A 438 25.64 -14.07 -4.84
CA TRP A 438 26.08 -15.43 -5.23
C TRP A 438 24.96 -16.48 -5.07
N ARG A 439 23.85 -16.11 -4.41
CA ARG A 439 22.65 -16.93 -4.25
C ARG A 439 21.39 -16.06 -4.19
N MET A 440 20.21 -16.68 -4.31
CA MET A 440 18.98 -16.03 -3.85
C MET A 440 18.96 -15.96 -2.31
N ASN A 441 18.35 -14.91 -1.76
CA ASN A 441 18.15 -14.81 -0.32
C ASN A 441 16.85 -15.51 0.08
N PRO A 442 16.87 -16.45 1.03
CA PRO A 442 15.66 -16.88 1.72
C PRO A 442 15.00 -15.67 2.40
N ARG A 443 13.69 -15.54 2.25
CA ARG A 443 12.92 -14.48 2.90
C ARG A 443 11.76 -15.07 3.67
N ARG A 444 11.37 -14.36 4.72
CA ARG A 444 10.09 -14.60 5.38
C ARG A 444 8.99 -13.91 4.58
N LEU A 445 7.85 -14.57 4.42
CA LEU A 445 6.67 -13.95 3.86
C LEU A 445 6.17 -12.82 4.78
N GLU A 446 5.76 -11.71 4.18
CA GLU A 446 5.03 -10.68 4.92
C GLU A 446 3.67 -11.23 5.38
N VAL A 447 3.11 -10.62 6.42
CA VAL A 447 1.85 -11.05 7.04
C VAL A 447 0.72 -11.26 6.04
N GLU A 448 0.66 -10.43 5.00
CA GLU A 448 -0.35 -10.49 3.96
C GLU A 448 -0.21 -11.78 3.13
N ALA A 449 0.99 -12.04 2.59
CA ALA A 449 1.22 -13.23 1.77
C ALA A 449 1.09 -14.51 2.62
N TRP A 450 1.55 -14.48 3.87
CA TRP A 450 1.42 -15.63 4.77
C TRP A 450 -0.04 -15.94 5.13
N ARG A 451 -0.82 -14.95 5.59
CA ARG A 451 -2.23 -15.14 5.93
C ARG A 451 -3.06 -15.52 4.70
N ASP A 452 -2.82 -14.85 3.57
CA ASP A 452 -3.53 -15.15 2.32
C ASP A 452 -3.19 -16.56 1.83
N SER A 453 -1.92 -17.01 1.98
CA SER A 453 -1.52 -18.39 1.68
C SER A 453 -2.27 -19.39 2.55
N LEU A 454 -2.42 -19.15 3.85
CA LEU A 454 -3.20 -20.02 4.74
C LEU A 454 -4.66 -20.16 4.29
N LEU A 455 -5.29 -19.07 3.86
CA LEU A 455 -6.65 -19.07 3.33
C LEU A 455 -6.73 -19.76 1.97
N ALA A 456 -5.75 -19.54 1.08
CA ALA A 456 -5.71 -20.11 -0.25
C ALA A 456 -5.54 -21.64 -0.20
N VAL A 457 -4.56 -22.12 0.56
CA VAL A 457 -4.29 -23.57 0.70
C VAL A 457 -5.35 -24.30 1.51
N THR A 458 -6.28 -23.60 2.17
CA THR A 458 -7.45 -24.22 2.80
C THR A 458 -8.72 -24.11 1.95
N GLY A 459 -8.65 -23.45 0.79
CA GLY A 459 -9.79 -23.25 -0.12
C GLY A 459 -10.80 -22.22 0.39
N GLU A 460 -10.39 -21.32 1.28
CA GLU A 460 -11.28 -20.38 1.97
C GLU A 460 -11.15 -18.94 1.51
N LEU A 461 -10.11 -18.61 0.74
CA LEU A 461 -9.83 -17.25 0.30
C LEU A 461 -10.92 -16.69 -0.63
N ASP A 462 -11.50 -15.54 -0.28
CA ASP A 462 -12.28 -14.69 -1.18
C ASP A 462 -11.31 -13.87 -2.06
N GLN A 463 -11.25 -14.23 -3.34
CA GLN A 463 -10.39 -13.63 -4.35
C GLN A 463 -10.98 -12.35 -4.99
N ARG A 464 -12.12 -11.84 -4.50
CA ARG A 464 -12.69 -10.60 -5.02
C ARG A 464 -11.75 -9.41 -4.78
N VAL A 465 -11.38 -8.76 -5.88
CA VAL A 465 -10.55 -7.56 -5.93
C VAL A 465 -11.39 -6.30 -5.65
N GLY A 466 -10.82 -5.35 -4.89
CA GLY A 466 -11.37 -4.03 -4.60
C GLY A 466 -12.53 -3.99 -3.59
N GLY A 467 -13.04 -2.81 -3.32
CA GLY A 467 -14.17 -2.57 -2.42
C GLY A 467 -13.76 -2.29 -0.97
N LYS A 468 -14.74 -1.95 -0.14
CA LYS A 468 -14.52 -1.52 1.26
C LYS A 468 -13.68 -2.50 2.09
N PRO A 469 -12.88 -1.98 3.03
CA PRO A 469 -12.10 -2.83 3.92
C PRO A 469 -13.02 -3.62 4.88
N ASP A 470 -12.48 -4.71 5.40
CA ASP A 470 -13.08 -5.56 6.42
C ASP A 470 -12.44 -5.27 7.79
N GLY A 471 -13.29 -5.11 8.81
CA GLY A 471 -12.87 -4.81 10.17
C GLY A 471 -12.41 -6.04 10.96
N GLU A 472 -12.86 -7.24 10.58
CA GLU A 472 -12.68 -8.47 11.37
C GLU A 472 -11.61 -9.39 10.76
N ILE A 473 -10.35 -8.94 10.71
CA ILE A 473 -9.25 -9.62 9.97
C ILE A 473 -9.15 -11.13 10.25
N LEU A 474 -9.41 -11.58 11.48
CA LEU A 474 -9.25 -12.99 11.87
C LEU A 474 -10.42 -13.86 11.43
N ARG A 475 -11.57 -13.28 11.09
CA ARG A 475 -12.77 -13.99 10.59
C ARG A 475 -13.00 -13.74 9.10
N SER A 476 -12.44 -12.65 8.58
CA SER A 476 -12.54 -12.32 7.18
C SER A 476 -11.87 -13.37 6.30
N LYS A 477 -12.52 -13.71 5.20
CA LYS A 477 -11.97 -14.55 4.15
C LYS A 477 -11.31 -13.74 3.03
N ARG A 478 -11.42 -12.41 3.07
CA ARG A 478 -10.79 -11.54 2.09
C ARG A 478 -9.27 -11.56 2.23
N ARG A 479 -8.59 -11.20 1.13
CA ARG A 479 -7.16 -10.89 1.16
C ARG A 479 -6.83 -9.86 2.23
N THR A 480 -5.68 -10.02 2.85
CA THR A 480 -5.21 -9.20 3.97
C THR A 480 -5.03 -7.73 3.60
N LEU A 481 -4.80 -7.43 2.32
CA LEU A 481 -4.79 -6.07 1.77
C LEU A 481 -6.09 -5.28 2.09
N TYR A 482 -7.22 -5.99 2.22
CA TYR A 482 -8.52 -5.39 2.53
C TYR A 482 -8.81 -5.30 4.02
N ALA A 483 -7.87 -5.60 4.90
CA ALA A 483 -8.05 -5.32 6.32
C ALA A 483 -8.01 -3.80 6.58
N THR A 484 -8.77 -3.35 7.58
CA THR A 484 -8.62 -1.99 8.10
C THR A 484 -7.22 -1.78 8.68
N ILE A 485 -6.65 -0.59 8.52
CA ILE A 485 -5.32 -0.24 9.04
C ILE A 485 -5.41 1.11 9.76
N SER A 486 -5.03 1.16 11.03
CA SER A 486 -4.96 2.44 11.74
C SER A 486 -3.58 3.06 11.63
N ARG A 487 -3.53 4.38 11.76
CA ARG A 487 -2.27 5.13 11.73
C ARG A 487 -1.28 4.66 12.79
N THR A 488 -1.77 4.52 14.02
CA THR A 488 -1.00 4.26 15.23
C THR A 488 -0.87 2.77 15.57
N GLY A 489 -1.63 1.91 14.88
CA GLY A 489 -1.59 0.46 15.10
C GLY A 489 -2.27 0.03 16.42
N ASP A 490 -3.30 0.75 16.86
CA ASP A 490 -3.95 0.52 18.15
C ASP A 490 -5.48 0.80 18.18
N ARG A 491 -6.14 0.91 17.02
CA ARG A 491 -7.56 1.28 16.93
C ARG A 491 -8.47 0.22 16.35
N PHE A 492 -7.99 -0.51 15.35
CA PHE A 492 -8.77 -1.55 14.67
C PHE A 492 -8.38 -2.92 15.20
N GLU A 493 -9.30 -3.88 15.10
CA GLU A 493 -9.08 -5.27 15.51
C GLU A 493 -7.89 -5.90 14.76
N SER A 494 -7.65 -5.45 13.52
CA SER A 494 -6.54 -5.86 12.68
C SER A 494 -5.16 -5.48 13.21
N ASP A 495 -5.04 -4.36 13.92
CA ASP A 495 -3.74 -3.75 14.19
C ASP A 495 -2.85 -4.64 15.07
N ALA A 496 -3.43 -5.30 16.08
CA ALA A 496 -2.68 -6.17 16.98
C ALA A 496 -2.09 -7.38 16.23
N PHE A 497 -2.88 -7.97 15.32
CA PHE A 497 -2.42 -9.08 14.46
C PHE A 497 -1.36 -8.61 13.47
N LEU A 498 -1.59 -7.51 12.75
CA LEU A 498 -0.66 -6.98 11.76
C LEU A 498 0.70 -6.63 12.41
N ARG A 499 0.69 -5.92 13.55
CA ARG A 499 1.92 -5.58 14.28
C ARG A 499 2.65 -6.80 14.82
N LEU A 500 1.93 -7.84 15.26
CA LEU A 500 2.54 -9.09 15.70
C LEU A 500 3.43 -9.71 14.61
N PHE A 501 3.09 -9.51 13.33
CA PHE A 501 3.82 -10.01 12.17
C PHE A 501 4.51 -8.90 11.38
N ASP A 502 5.12 -7.94 12.10
CA ASP A 502 6.05 -6.94 11.57
C ASP A 502 5.45 -5.95 10.54
N PHE A 503 4.12 -5.78 10.51
CA PHE A 503 3.49 -4.74 9.70
C PHE A 503 3.91 -3.33 10.19
N PRO A 504 4.31 -2.42 9.30
CA PRO A 504 4.82 -1.11 9.68
C PRO A 504 3.68 -0.19 10.13
N ALA A 505 3.93 0.62 11.17
CA ALA A 505 2.99 1.68 11.54
C ALA A 505 2.91 2.73 10.43
N ALA A 506 1.69 3.15 10.06
CA ALA A 506 1.46 4.12 8.99
C ALA A 506 1.73 5.59 9.42
N VAL A 507 2.48 5.82 10.50
CA VAL A 507 2.83 7.15 11.03
C VAL A 507 3.85 7.91 10.17
N SER A 508 4.64 7.19 9.36
CA SER A 508 5.70 7.74 8.52
C SER A 508 5.99 6.79 7.37
N THR A 509 6.56 7.30 6.28
CA THR A 509 6.83 6.48 5.08
C THR A 509 7.80 5.35 5.44
N SER A 510 7.47 4.12 5.03
CA SER A 510 8.30 2.95 5.34
C SER A 510 9.08 2.50 4.10
N ALA A 511 10.41 2.57 4.18
CA ALA A 511 11.31 2.12 3.12
C ALA A 511 11.47 0.60 3.06
N SER A 512 11.27 -0.06 4.21
CA SER A 512 11.47 -1.49 4.42
C SER A 512 10.78 -1.89 5.72
N ARG A 513 10.31 -3.12 5.80
CA ARG A 513 9.76 -3.68 7.04
C ARG A 513 10.88 -4.35 7.85
N PRO A 514 10.85 -4.26 9.20
CA PRO A 514 11.67 -5.14 10.02
C PRO A 514 11.22 -6.59 9.83
N THR A 515 12.10 -7.54 10.17
CA THR A 515 11.72 -8.95 10.28
C THR A 515 12.17 -9.43 11.64
N SER A 516 11.22 -9.83 12.48
CA SER A 516 11.48 -10.33 13.82
C SER A 516 11.17 -11.82 13.92
N THR A 517 11.79 -12.51 14.87
CA THR A 517 11.47 -13.89 15.21
C THR A 517 11.22 -13.92 16.70
N VAL A 518 9.94 -13.80 17.08
CA VAL A 518 9.54 -13.67 18.49
C VAL A 518 8.61 -14.81 18.91
N PRO A 519 8.70 -15.30 20.17
CA PRO A 519 7.88 -16.42 20.64
C PRO A 519 6.37 -16.24 20.44
N GLN A 520 5.87 -15.01 20.55
CA GLN A 520 4.45 -14.68 20.40
C GLN A 520 3.91 -15.03 19.00
N GLN A 521 4.71 -14.88 17.95
CA GLN A 521 4.33 -15.26 16.59
C GLN A 521 4.13 -16.78 16.48
N TYR A 522 5.03 -17.58 17.05
CA TYR A 522 4.91 -19.04 17.06
C TYR A 522 3.77 -19.53 17.95
N LEU A 523 3.56 -18.91 19.12
CA LEU A 523 2.42 -19.22 19.99
C LEU A 523 1.08 -18.94 19.28
N PHE A 524 1.00 -17.86 18.50
CA PHE A 524 -0.15 -17.58 17.64
C PHE A 524 -0.33 -18.67 16.57
N MET A 525 0.74 -19.03 15.86
CA MET A 525 0.71 -20.07 14.82
C MET A 525 0.25 -21.42 15.38
N MET A 526 0.72 -21.78 16.58
CA MET A 526 0.40 -23.05 17.20
C MET A 526 -1.00 -23.11 17.81
N ASN A 527 -1.52 -22.03 18.41
CA ASN A 527 -2.69 -22.15 19.31
C ASN A 527 -3.83 -21.18 19.02
N SER A 528 -3.70 -20.24 18.09
CA SER A 528 -4.75 -19.26 17.86
C SER A 528 -6.04 -19.90 17.33
N PRO A 529 -7.22 -19.33 17.65
CA PRO A 529 -8.48 -19.78 17.07
C PRO A 529 -8.46 -19.77 15.54
N PHE A 530 -7.82 -18.77 14.93
CA PHE A 530 -7.63 -18.66 13.49
C PHE A 530 -6.93 -19.90 12.92
N MET A 531 -5.77 -20.26 13.47
CA MET A 531 -5.00 -21.43 13.01
C MET A 531 -5.74 -22.75 13.26
N ASN A 532 -6.39 -22.87 14.42
CA ASN A 532 -7.18 -24.06 14.76
C ASN A 532 -8.32 -24.28 13.76
N GLU A 533 -8.96 -23.22 13.29
CA GLU A 533 -10.01 -23.31 12.28
C GLU A 533 -9.46 -23.77 10.93
N ARG A 534 -8.33 -23.19 10.47
CA ARG A 534 -7.66 -23.62 9.23
C ARG A 534 -7.22 -25.09 9.28
N ALA A 535 -6.72 -25.53 10.43
CA ALA A 535 -6.32 -26.91 10.65
C ALA A 535 -7.51 -27.88 10.59
N ARG A 536 -8.69 -27.46 11.10
CA ARG A 536 -9.92 -28.23 10.94
C ARG A 536 -10.35 -28.30 9.49
N THR A 537 -10.41 -27.17 8.77
CA THR A 537 -10.78 -27.16 7.35
C THR A 537 -9.90 -28.09 6.53
N LEU A 538 -8.56 -27.95 6.65
CA LEU A 538 -7.62 -28.79 5.92
C LEU A 538 -7.74 -30.27 6.33
N GLY A 539 -7.84 -30.54 7.64
CA GLY A 539 -7.93 -31.90 8.14
C GLY A 539 -9.23 -32.59 7.76
N ASP A 540 -10.38 -31.90 7.76
CA ASP A 540 -11.65 -32.42 7.29
C ASP A 540 -11.61 -32.74 5.79
N HIS A 541 -11.01 -31.84 4.99
CA HIS A 541 -10.79 -32.08 3.57
C HIS A 541 -9.95 -33.34 3.33
N MET A 542 -8.77 -33.42 3.95
CA MET A 542 -7.86 -34.57 3.80
C MET A 542 -8.47 -35.88 4.33
N ASN A 543 -9.19 -35.83 5.45
CA ASN A 543 -9.85 -37.00 6.01
C ASN A 543 -10.97 -37.52 5.09
N GLY A 544 -11.67 -36.64 4.37
CA GLY A 544 -12.75 -36.99 3.45
C GLY A 544 -12.31 -37.66 2.14
N LEU A 545 -11.02 -37.60 1.80
CA LEU A 545 -10.48 -38.23 0.58
C LEU A 545 -10.48 -39.77 0.70
N LYS A 546 -10.95 -40.45 -0.35
CA LYS A 546 -11.01 -41.92 -0.44
C LYS A 546 -9.72 -42.51 -1.01
N GLU A 547 -8.59 -42.13 -0.45
CA GLU A 547 -7.25 -42.49 -0.91
C GLU A 547 -6.41 -43.08 0.23
N PRO A 548 -5.35 -43.86 -0.07
CA PRO A 548 -4.41 -44.31 0.94
C PRO A 548 -3.84 -43.15 1.78
N VAL A 549 -3.53 -43.41 3.06
CA VAL A 549 -2.95 -42.40 3.98
C VAL A 549 -1.73 -41.71 3.35
N SER A 550 -0.85 -42.47 2.69
CA SER A 550 0.33 -41.93 2.01
C SER A 550 0.00 -40.89 0.95
N ASP A 551 -1.04 -41.12 0.16
CA ASP A 551 -1.36 -40.23 -0.97
C ASP A 551 -2.07 -38.97 -0.51
N ARG A 552 -2.87 -39.07 0.57
CA ARG A 552 -3.43 -37.90 1.26
C ARG A 552 -2.34 -37.04 1.89
N ILE A 553 -1.31 -37.64 2.50
CA ILE A 553 -0.13 -36.90 2.99
C ILE A 553 0.56 -36.20 1.82
N LYS A 554 0.81 -36.90 0.70
CA LYS A 554 1.42 -36.30 -0.49
C LYS A 554 0.62 -35.09 -0.98
N ARG A 555 -0.71 -35.20 -1.09
CA ARG A 555 -1.58 -34.08 -1.48
C ARG A 555 -1.46 -32.89 -0.54
N ALA A 556 -1.45 -33.12 0.77
CA ALA A 556 -1.26 -32.05 1.75
C ALA A 556 0.08 -31.30 1.54
N TYR A 557 1.17 -32.02 1.29
CA TYR A 557 2.48 -31.41 1.02
C TYR A 557 2.51 -30.65 -0.31
N GLN A 558 1.88 -31.18 -1.36
CA GLN A 558 1.78 -30.49 -2.64
C GLN A 558 0.99 -29.17 -2.50
N GLN A 559 -0.12 -29.21 -1.75
CA GLN A 559 -1.00 -28.06 -1.52
C GLN A 559 -0.34 -26.99 -0.65
N LEU A 560 0.42 -27.37 0.38
CA LEU A 560 1.03 -26.43 1.32
C LEU A 560 2.39 -25.91 0.84
N TYR A 561 3.23 -26.79 0.29
CA TYR A 561 4.65 -26.54 0.04
C TYR A 561 5.06 -26.68 -1.43
N SER A 562 4.15 -27.05 -2.32
CA SER A 562 4.44 -27.21 -3.77
C SER A 562 5.46 -28.33 -4.08
N ARG A 563 5.70 -29.23 -3.12
CA ARG A 563 6.61 -30.38 -3.23
C ARG A 563 5.99 -31.67 -2.69
N TYR A 564 6.65 -32.79 -2.94
CA TYR A 564 6.33 -34.04 -2.28
C TYR A 564 7.00 -34.12 -0.89
N PRO A 565 6.40 -34.88 0.04
CA PRO A 565 7.04 -35.19 1.30
C PRO A 565 8.23 -36.14 1.06
N ASP A 566 9.29 -35.95 1.81
CA ASP A 566 10.41 -36.87 1.84
C ASP A 566 9.99 -38.21 2.49
N PRO A 567 10.74 -39.31 2.32
CA PRO A 567 10.39 -40.60 2.90
C PRO A 567 10.19 -40.54 4.43
N ALA A 568 11.02 -39.77 5.14
CA ALA A 568 10.91 -39.59 6.59
C ALA A 568 9.64 -38.83 6.99
N GLU A 569 9.26 -37.78 6.25
CA GLU A 569 8.04 -37.00 6.49
C GLU A 569 6.78 -37.85 6.25
N THR A 570 6.80 -38.68 5.20
CA THR A 570 5.72 -39.63 4.89
C THR A 570 5.55 -40.64 6.02
N GLU A 571 6.65 -41.20 6.51
CA GLU A 571 6.63 -42.21 7.56
C GLU A 571 6.14 -41.61 8.90
N LEU A 572 6.64 -40.44 9.29
CA LEU A 572 6.15 -39.71 10.47
C LEU A 572 4.65 -39.41 10.38
N GLY A 573 4.18 -38.97 9.20
CA GLY A 573 2.76 -38.73 8.97
C GLY A 573 1.90 -40.00 9.11
N LYS A 574 2.36 -41.14 8.58
CA LYS A 574 1.68 -42.42 8.74
C LYS A 574 1.64 -42.88 10.20
N GLN A 575 2.76 -42.76 10.92
CA GLN A 575 2.83 -43.12 12.33
C GLN A 575 1.86 -42.28 13.18
N TRP A 576 1.72 -40.99 12.85
CA TRP A 576 0.77 -40.10 13.52
C TRP A 576 -0.70 -40.43 13.20
N LEU A 577 -1.01 -40.64 11.92
CA LEU A 577 -2.39 -40.81 11.44
C LEU A 577 -2.93 -42.23 11.63
N GLY A 578 -2.06 -43.23 11.64
CA GLY A 578 -2.43 -44.65 11.59
C GLY A 578 -3.12 -45.05 10.28
N ASP A 579 -3.58 -46.30 10.21
CA ASP A 579 -4.21 -46.86 9.00
C ASP A 579 -5.61 -46.30 8.73
N LYS A 580 -6.33 -45.92 9.80
CA LYS A 580 -7.70 -45.39 9.77
C LYS A 580 -7.76 -44.08 10.56
N PRO A 581 -7.22 -42.98 10.01
CA PRO A 581 -7.22 -41.73 10.73
C PRO A 581 -8.64 -41.24 10.99
N SER A 582 -8.81 -40.63 12.15
CA SER A 582 -10.01 -39.88 12.52
C SER A 582 -9.91 -38.43 12.03
N PRO A 583 -11.03 -37.68 11.97
CA PRO A 583 -10.99 -36.23 11.75
C PRO A 583 -10.06 -35.53 12.74
N LYS A 584 -10.11 -35.91 14.03
CA LYS A 584 -9.27 -35.32 15.08
C LYS A 584 -7.77 -35.49 14.83
N SER A 585 -7.33 -36.68 14.45
CA SER A 585 -5.90 -36.93 14.15
C SER A 585 -5.43 -36.12 12.94
N TRP A 586 -6.29 -35.95 11.94
CA TRP A 586 -6.01 -35.09 10.78
C TRP A 586 -5.99 -33.61 11.14
N HIS A 587 -6.89 -33.13 12.00
CA HIS A 587 -6.86 -31.74 12.48
C HIS A 587 -5.53 -31.43 13.17
N GLN A 588 -5.06 -32.34 14.04
CA GLN A 588 -3.78 -32.16 14.73
C GLN A 588 -2.59 -32.23 13.78
N TYR A 589 -2.60 -33.15 12.80
CA TYR A 589 -1.54 -33.23 11.81
C TYR A 589 -1.50 -31.98 10.92
N ALA A 590 -2.66 -31.52 10.44
CA ALA A 590 -2.80 -30.29 9.68
C ALA A 590 -2.32 -29.06 10.46
N GLN A 591 -2.58 -29.00 11.76
CA GLN A 591 -2.07 -27.92 12.64
C GLN A 591 -0.54 -27.85 12.65
N VAL A 592 0.14 -29.00 12.70
CA VAL A 592 1.60 -29.08 12.62
C VAL A 592 2.10 -28.58 11.26
N LEU A 593 1.51 -29.05 10.17
CA LEU A 593 1.91 -28.64 8.82
C LEU A 593 1.69 -27.14 8.57
N LEU A 594 0.52 -26.60 8.97
CA LEU A 594 0.22 -25.17 8.82
C LEU A 594 1.12 -24.27 9.68
N SER A 595 1.69 -24.82 10.76
CA SER A 595 2.62 -24.11 11.64
C SER A 595 4.09 -24.28 11.24
N ALA A 596 4.38 -25.08 10.21
CA ALA A 596 5.74 -25.36 9.78
C ALA A 596 6.43 -24.11 9.25
N HIS A 597 7.73 -24.00 9.53
CA HIS A 597 8.53 -22.85 9.10
C HIS A 597 8.58 -22.69 7.57
N GLU A 598 8.52 -23.79 6.83
CA GLU A 598 8.48 -23.80 5.37
C GLU A 598 7.27 -23.06 4.78
N LEU A 599 6.14 -22.99 5.49
CA LEU A 599 4.95 -22.28 5.00
C LEU A 599 5.12 -20.76 5.03
N ILE A 600 5.93 -20.23 5.96
CA ILE A 600 6.16 -18.79 6.14
C ILE A 600 7.45 -18.31 5.46
N GLN A 601 8.12 -19.17 4.70
CA GLN A 601 9.34 -18.84 3.98
C GLN A 601 9.17 -18.96 2.47
N ILE A 602 9.88 -18.08 1.77
CA ILE A 602 10.13 -18.16 0.34
C ILE A 602 11.64 -18.36 0.16
N GLN A 603 12.01 -19.46 -0.49
CA GLN A 603 13.40 -19.82 -0.74
C GLN A 603 13.84 -19.33 -2.09
#